data_AF-A0AAW7WL42-F1
#
_entry.id   AF-A0AAW7WL42-F1
#
_cell.length_a   1.000
_cell.length_b   1.000
_cell.length_c   1.000
_cell.angle_alpha   90.00
_cell.angle_beta   90.00
_cell.angle_gamma   90.00
#
_symmetry.space_group_name_H-M   'P 1'
#
loop_
_entity.id
_entity.type
_entity.pdbx_description
1 polymer ?
#
loop_
_entity_poly.entity_id
_entity_poly.type
_entity_poly.pdbx_seq_one_letter_code
_entity_poly.pdbx_strand_id
1 'polypeptide(L)'
;MSNFWKKADELVYIAAAIGPWAFIIVIIIIVGLIKGCLPDKTDPMDNSINKAREILEHVMVRDSTGNGFRVVYVTKNPVTDKRYAEIRSRQHIRDGFERLQKEAPAHFGGSLLETDICDFALYAYRFHIDDDICIHNIFVAGKQKMGFYVRPNPNLENCVTRMNYGTEQGNQYLNEQDINIYIPNGGRRYRYWKCRFLLQESDTDERFSHFTEDERLY
;
A
#
# COMPACT_ATOMS: atom_id res chain seq x y z
N MET A 1 -14.09 -63.55 -38.31
CA MET A 1 -14.56 -62.33 -37.61
C MET A 1 -13.71 -61.94 -36.40
N SER A 2 -13.11 -62.87 -35.62
CA SER A 2 -12.37 -62.53 -34.38
C SER A 2 -11.09 -61.68 -34.55
N ASN A 3 -10.36 -61.81 -35.67
CA ASN A 3 -9.13 -61.04 -35.90
C ASN A 3 -9.36 -59.55 -36.21
N PHE A 4 -10.56 -59.17 -36.66
CA PHE A 4 -10.89 -57.77 -36.95
C PHE A 4 -11.20 -56.99 -35.65
N TRP A 5 -11.95 -57.61 -34.74
CA TRP A 5 -12.25 -57.06 -33.42
C TRP A 5 -11.01 -56.92 -32.55
N LYS A 6 -10.11 -57.91 -32.54
CA LYS A 6 -8.80 -57.79 -31.85
C LYS A 6 -7.94 -56.64 -32.36
N LYS A 7 -7.89 -56.42 -33.68
CA LYS A 7 -7.15 -55.29 -34.26
C LYS A 7 -7.81 -53.94 -33.94
N ALA A 8 -9.14 -53.88 -33.92
CA ALA A 8 -9.87 -52.69 -33.52
C ALA A 8 -9.63 -52.34 -32.04
N ASP A 9 -9.63 -53.35 -31.15
CA ASP A 9 -9.34 -53.17 -29.73
C ASP A 9 -7.89 -52.71 -29.49
N GLU A 10 -6.91 -53.28 -30.18
CA GLU A 10 -5.51 -52.81 -30.11
C GLU A 10 -5.37 -51.34 -30.57
N LEU A 11 -6.06 -50.96 -31.64
CA LEU A 11 -6.02 -49.60 -32.18
C LEU A 11 -6.70 -48.59 -31.24
N VAL A 12 -7.79 -48.99 -30.58
CA VAL A 12 -8.49 -48.19 -29.56
C VAL A 12 -7.62 -48.05 -28.30
N TYR A 13 -6.94 -49.11 -27.86
CA TYR A 13 -6.00 -49.04 -26.73
C TYR A 13 -4.79 -48.16 -27.02
N ILE A 14 -4.20 -48.26 -28.22
CA ILE A 14 -3.09 -47.40 -28.66
C ILE A 14 -3.54 -45.94 -28.78
N ALA A 15 -4.72 -45.69 -29.35
CA ALA A 15 -5.29 -44.35 -29.45
C ALA A 15 -5.65 -43.76 -28.08
N ALA A 16 -6.15 -44.56 -27.13
CA ALA A 16 -6.44 -44.14 -25.76
C ALA A 16 -5.16 -43.88 -24.95
N ALA A 17 -4.08 -44.62 -25.22
CA ALA A 17 -2.80 -44.44 -24.53
C ALA A 17 -2.00 -43.25 -25.07
N ILE A 18 -2.06 -42.96 -26.37
CA ILE A 18 -1.24 -41.92 -27.03
C ILE A 18 -2.03 -40.61 -27.21
N GLY A 19 -3.34 -40.70 -27.44
CA GLY A 19 -4.22 -39.56 -27.71
C GLY A 19 -4.15 -38.44 -26.66
N PRO A 20 -4.19 -38.73 -25.35
CA PRO A 20 -4.08 -37.71 -24.31
C PRO A 20 -2.73 -36.98 -24.33
N TRP A 21 -1.62 -37.69 -24.57
CA TRP A 21 -0.28 -37.10 -24.61
C TRP A 21 -0.04 -36.27 -25.87
N ALA A 22 -0.48 -36.78 -27.02
CA ALA A 22 -0.43 -36.04 -28.28
C ALA A 22 -1.25 -34.74 -28.20
N PHE A 23 -2.41 -34.78 -27.55
CA PHE A 23 -3.25 -33.61 -27.33
C PHE A 23 -2.57 -32.56 -26.44
N ILE A 24 -1.91 -32.97 -25.36
CA ILE A 24 -1.14 -32.05 -24.50
C ILE A 24 0.00 -31.38 -25.28
N ILE A 25 0.75 -32.15 -26.08
CA ILE A 25 1.84 -31.60 -26.91
C ILE A 25 1.30 -30.58 -27.92
N VAL A 26 0.17 -30.89 -28.57
CA VAL A 26 -0.48 -29.96 -29.50
C VAL A 26 -0.92 -28.68 -28.80
N ILE A 27 -1.48 -28.76 -27.59
CA ILE A 27 -1.84 -27.57 -26.80
C ILE A 27 -0.60 -26.72 -26.48
N ILE A 28 0.51 -27.34 -26.06
CA ILE A 28 1.75 -26.61 -25.75
C ILE A 28 2.27 -25.87 -27.00
N ILE A 29 2.22 -26.53 -28.17
CA ILE A 29 2.62 -25.93 -29.44
C ILE A 29 1.68 -24.76 -29.80
N ILE A 30 0.37 -24.94 -29.67
CA ILE A 30 -0.62 -23.87 -29.93
C ILE A 30 -0.39 -22.68 -29.00
N VAL A 31 -0.20 -22.91 -27.70
CA VAL A 31 0.09 -21.83 -26.73
C VAL A 31 1.42 -21.13 -27.06
N GLY A 32 2.44 -21.88 -27.45
CA GLY A 32 3.73 -21.34 -27.89
C GLY A 32 3.62 -20.49 -29.16
N LEU A 33 2.86 -20.95 -30.16
CA LEU A 33 2.59 -20.21 -31.40
C LEU A 33 1.74 -18.97 -31.13
N ILE A 34 0.71 -19.06 -30.29
CA ILE A 34 -0.10 -17.91 -29.90
C ILE A 34 0.76 -16.87 -29.18
N LYS A 35 1.63 -17.28 -28.24
CA LYS A 35 2.59 -16.36 -27.60
C LYS A 35 3.60 -15.76 -28.58
N GLY A 36 4.04 -16.51 -29.59
CA GLY A 36 5.00 -16.03 -30.59
C GLY A 36 4.39 -15.12 -31.66
N CYS A 37 3.10 -15.29 -31.96
CA CYS A 37 2.38 -14.47 -32.94
C CYS A 37 1.71 -13.24 -32.34
N LEU A 38 1.46 -13.22 -31.03
CA LEU A 38 1.01 -12.02 -30.34
C LEU A 38 2.23 -11.11 -30.09
N PRO A 39 2.27 -9.88 -30.63
CA PRO A 39 3.33 -8.95 -30.30
C PRO A 39 3.34 -8.75 -28.78
N ASP A 40 4.47 -9.02 -28.14
CA ASP A 40 4.64 -8.75 -26.72
C ASP A 40 4.57 -7.24 -26.52
N LYS A 41 3.39 -6.75 -26.10
CA LYS A 41 3.13 -5.32 -25.87
C LYS A 41 3.68 -4.85 -24.52
N THR A 42 4.34 -5.74 -23.77
CA THR A 42 4.96 -5.39 -22.49
C THR A 42 6.14 -4.48 -22.75
N ASP A 43 6.18 -3.33 -22.08
CA ASP A 43 7.36 -2.47 -22.10
C ASP A 43 8.60 -3.32 -21.73
N PRO A 44 9.66 -3.31 -22.53
CA PRO A 44 10.88 -4.07 -22.25
C PRO A 44 11.45 -3.83 -20.85
N MET A 45 11.22 -2.66 -20.27
CA MET A 45 11.63 -2.32 -18.91
C MET A 45 10.83 -3.08 -17.84
N ASP A 46 9.61 -3.48 -18.15
CA ASP A 46 8.70 -4.23 -17.28
C ASP A 46 8.73 -5.75 -17.56
N ASN A 47 9.56 -6.21 -18.50
CA ASN A 47 9.66 -7.62 -18.87
C ASN A 47 10.60 -8.40 -17.93
N SER A 48 10.15 -8.61 -16.70
CA SER A 48 10.82 -9.44 -15.69
C SER A 48 9.79 -10.08 -14.76
N ILE A 49 10.07 -11.30 -14.30
CA ILE A 49 9.29 -11.96 -13.24
C ILE A 49 9.58 -11.39 -11.85
N ASN A 50 10.76 -10.79 -11.68
CA ASN A 50 11.16 -10.16 -10.43
C ASN A 50 10.61 -8.73 -10.42
N LYS A 51 9.45 -8.57 -9.77
CA LYS A 51 8.79 -7.29 -9.53
C LYS A 51 8.43 -7.17 -8.06
N ALA A 52 8.66 -5.99 -7.50
CA ALA A 52 8.34 -5.69 -6.12
C ALA A 52 7.69 -4.30 -6.02
N ARG A 53 6.99 -4.09 -4.92
CA ARG A 53 6.40 -2.79 -4.62
C ARG A 53 7.39 -2.00 -3.77
N GLU A 54 7.79 -0.83 -4.24
CA GLU A 54 8.95 -0.11 -3.70
C GLU A 54 8.53 1.18 -2.99
N ILE A 55 9.21 1.50 -1.88
CA ILE A 55 9.04 2.79 -1.17
C ILE A 55 9.88 3.84 -1.89
N LEU A 56 9.25 4.95 -2.28
CA LEU A 56 9.94 6.07 -2.90
C LEU A 56 10.51 7.03 -1.87
N GLU A 57 9.64 7.55 -0.98
CA GLU A 57 10.00 8.63 -0.08
C GLU A 57 9.07 8.71 1.14
N HIS A 58 9.63 9.15 2.26
CA HIS A 58 8.89 9.55 3.46
C HIS A 58 8.80 11.08 3.49
N VAL A 59 7.74 11.62 2.90
CA VAL A 59 7.53 13.07 2.76
C VAL A 59 7.03 13.65 4.08
N MET A 60 7.79 14.58 4.65
CA MET A 60 7.46 15.23 5.92
C MET A 60 6.69 16.53 5.68
N VAL A 61 5.37 16.46 5.68
CA VAL A 61 4.49 17.62 5.48
C VAL A 61 4.21 18.27 6.83
N ARG A 62 4.93 19.35 7.13
CA ARG A 62 4.88 20.04 8.43
C ARG A 62 4.63 21.53 8.27
N ASP A 63 3.95 22.10 9.25
CA ASP A 63 3.84 23.55 9.40
C ASP A 63 5.13 24.17 9.99
N SER A 64 5.11 25.48 10.17
CA SER A 64 6.25 26.25 10.73
C SER A 64 6.58 25.88 12.18
N THR A 65 5.67 25.21 12.90
CA THR A 65 5.88 24.72 14.27
C THR A 65 6.44 23.29 14.31
N GLY A 66 6.60 22.65 13.14
CA GLY A 66 7.11 21.28 13.01
C GLY A 66 6.05 20.20 13.23
N ASN A 67 4.76 20.57 13.28
CA ASN A 67 3.64 19.64 13.40
C ASN A 67 3.01 19.36 12.04
N GLY A 68 2.46 18.17 11.86
CA GLY A 68 1.78 17.78 10.62
C GLY A 68 1.78 16.27 10.43
N PHE A 69 2.27 15.80 9.28
CA PHE A 69 2.13 14.41 8.85
C PHE A 69 3.38 13.90 8.14
N ARG A 70 3.66 12.60 8.29
CA ARG A 70 4.63 11.85 7.48
C ARG A 70 3.85 11.02 6.48
N VAL A 71 4.02 11.31 5.18
CA VAL A 71 3.34 10.64 4.08
C VAL A 71 4.33 9.69 3.40
N VAL A 72 4.00 8.41 3.35
CA VAL A 72 4.85 7.38 2.72
C VAL A 72 4.32 7.09 1.33
N TYR A 73 5.12 7.40 0.31
CA TYR A 73 4.80 7.10 -1.08
C TYR A 73 5.47 5.80 -1.54
N VAL A 74 4.72 4.99 -2.28
CA VAL A 74 5.17 3.72 -2.86
C VAL A 74 4.79 3.65 -4.33
N THR A 75 5.42 2.73 -5.07
CA THR A 75 4.95 2.39 -6.42
C THR A 75 3.55 1.80 -6.34
N LYS A 76 2.67 2.22 -7.24
CA LYS A 76 1.27 1.79 -7.26
C LYS A 76 1.15 0.30 -7.55
N ASN A 77 1.95 -0.18 -8.49
CA ASN A 77 2.04 -1.60 -8.84
C ASN A 77 3.43 -2.15 -8.50
N PRO A 78 3.60 -3.48 -8.43
CA PRO A 78 4.92 -4.09 -8.42
C PRO A 78 5.67 -3.77 -9.73
N VAL A 79 6.90 -3.27 -9.61
CA VAL A 79 7.74 -2.83 -10.72
C VAL A 79 9.08 -3.56 -10.70
N THR A 80 9.80 -3.53 -11.83
CA THR A 80 11.19 -3.99 -11.90
C THR A 80 12.13 -2.92 -11.33
N ASP A 81 13.36 -3.30 -10.98
CA ASP A 81 14.39 -2.35 -10.51
C ASP A 81 14.65 -1.22 -11.52
N LYS A 82 14.60 -1.54 -12.83
CA LYS A 82 14.78 -0.56 -13.90
C LYS A 82 13.64 0.45 -13.92
N ARG A 83 12.39 -0.02 -13.86
CA ARG A 83 11.21 0.85 -13.80
C ARG A 83 11.22 1.67 -12.51
N TYR A 84 11.60 1.10 -11.39
CA TYR A 84 11.74 1.83 -10.13
C TYR A 84 12.78 2.95 -10.22
N ALA A 85 13.96 2.68 -10.80
CA ALA A 85 15.00 3.69 -11.01
C ALA A 85 14.52 4.82 -11.94
N GLU A 86 13.78 4.48 -13.00
CA GLU A 86 13.16 5.44 -13.90
C GLU A 86 12.15 6.32 -13.16
N ILE A 87 11.18 5.73 -12.44
CA ILE A 87 10.20 6.47 -11.63
C ILE A 87 10.91 7.43 -10.67
N ARG A 88 11.93 6.96 -9.94
CA ARG A 88 12.70 7.81 -9.02
C ARG A 88 13.43 8.97 -9.69
N SER A 89 13.80 8.82 -10.96
CA SER A 89 14.48 9.87 -11.72
C SER A 89 13.55 11.00 -12.17
N ARG A 90 12.23 10.78 -12.19
CA ARG A 90 11.24 11.74 -12.69
C ARG A 90 11.26 13.02 -11.85
N GLN A 91 11.57 14.15 -12.49
CA GLN A 91 11.70 15.44 -11.79
C GLN A 91 10.38 15.89 -11.17
N HIS A 92 9.26 15.72 -11.89
CA HIS A 92 7.95 16.19 -11.42
C HIS A 92 7.47 15.48 -10.15
N ILE A 93 7.94 14.26 -9.86
CA ILE A 93 7.64 13.58 -8.58
C ILE A 93 8.27 14.35 -7.41
N ARG A 94 9.54 14.73 -7.55
CA ARG A 94 10.23 15.53 -6.51
C ARG A 94 9.57 16.89 -6.34
N ASP A 95 9.29 17.57 -7.45
CA ASP A 95 8.61 18.87 -7.44
C ASP A 95 7.21 18.74 -6.80
N GLY A 96 6.50 17.65 -7.06
CA GLY A 96 5.21 17.32 -6.45
C GLY A 96 5.29 17.15 -4.93
N PHE A 97 6.31 16.45 -4.42
CA PHE A 97 6.54 16.32 -2.97
C PHE A 97 6.88 17.65 -2.30
N GLU A 98 7.69 18.49 -2.94
CA GLU A 98 8.01 19.83 -2.44
C GLU A 98 6.77 20.74 -2.42
N ARG A 99 5.97 20.68 -3.48
CA ARG A 99 4.69 21.38 -3.56
C ARG A 99 3.72 20.93 -2.47
N LEU A 100 3.57 19.62 -2.24
CA LEU A 100 2.71 19.10 -1.19
C LEU A 100 3.12 19.65 0.19
N GLN A 101 4.43 19.66 0.49
CA GLN A 101 4.96 20.21 1.74
C GLN A 101 4.65 21.71 1.91
N LYS A 102 4.68 22.48 0.82
CA LYS A 102 4.44 23.93 0.85
C LYS A 102 2.95 24.30 0.85
N GLU A 103 2.16 23.62 0.03
CA GLU A 103 0.76 23.98 -0.23
C GLU A 103 -0.18 23.44 0.87
N ALA A 104 0.13 22.29 1.47
CA ALA A 104 -0.75 21.70 2.49
C ALA A 104 -0.90 22.59 3.74
N PRO A 105 0.16 23.12 4.39
CA PRO A 105 -0.01 24.01 5.53
C PRO A 105 -0.89 25.22 5.18
N ALA A 106 -0.69 25.82 4.01
CA ALA A 106 -1.49 26.97 3.55
C ALA A 106 -2.97 26.59 3.35
N HIS A 107 -3.25 25.41 2.78
CA HIS A 107 -4.61 24.89 2.60
C HIS A 107 -5.36 24.76 3.94
N PHE A 108 -4.66 24.34 4.99
CA PHE A 108 -5.22 24.15 6.33
C PHE A 108 -5.08 25.39 7.24
N GLY A 109 -4.93 26.59 6.67
CA GLY A 109 -4.92 27.85 7.43
C GLY A 109 -3.59 28.17 8.13
N GLY A 110 -2.50 27.50 7.74
CA GLY A 110 -1.13 27.76 8.18
C GLY A 110 -0.63 26.88 9.32
N SER A 111 -1.52 26.17 10.04
CA SER A 111 -1.13 25.20 11.06
C SER A 111 -1.73 23.83 10.78
N LEU A 112 -0.93 22.79 11.01
CA LEU A 112 -1.32 21.39 10.88
C LEU A 112 -1.50 20.70 12.25
N LEU A 113 -1.33 21.43 13.35
CA LEU A 113 -1.42 20.87 14.71
C LEU A 113 -2.78 20.23 14.99
N GLU A 114 -3.85 20.93 14.66
CA GLU A 114 -5.24 20.49 14.93
C GLU A 114 -5.91 19.81 13.73
N THR A 115 -5.28 19.86 12.55
CA THR A 115 -5.81 19.24 11.32
C THR A 115 -6.08 17.76 11.52
N ASP A 116 -7.28 17.32 11.17
CA ASP A 116 -7.67 15.91 11.22
C ASP A 116 -6.92 15.10 10.13
N ILE A 117 -6.48 13.88 10.49
CA ILE A 117 -5.70 13.03 9.59
C ILE A 117 -6.49 12.56 8.37
N CYS A 118 -7.81 12.33 8.49
CA CYS A 118 -8.68 11.96 7.37
C CYS A 118 -8.86 13.13 6.41
N ASP A 119 -9.01 14.36 6.93
CA ASP A 119 -9.14 15.56 6.09
C ASP A 119 -7.83 15.82 5.33
N PHE A 120 -6.69 15.68 6.02
CA PHE A 120 -5.38 15.73 5.38
C PHE A 120 -5.18 14.60 4.36
N ALA A 121 -5.59 13.38 4.67
CA ALA A 121 -5.49 12.25 3.75
C ALA A 121 -6.32 12.45 2.49
N LEU A 122 -7.55 12.98 2.62
CA LEU A 122 -8.38 13.31 1.47
C LEU A 122 -7.75 14.41 0.60
N TYR A 123 -7.16 15.43 1.22
CA TYR A 123 -6.39 16.45 0.51
C TYR A 123 -5.21 15.84 -0.24
N ALA A 124 -4.38 15.05 0.45
CA ALA A 124 -3.19 14.41 -0.13
C ALA A 124 -3.55 13.42 -1.25
N TYR A 125 -4.64 12.65 -1.09
CA TYR A 125 -5.15 11.75 -2.13
C TYR A 125 -5.55 12.50 -3.40
N ARG A 126 -6.19 13.66 -3.27
CA ARG A 126 -6.58 14.52 -4.41
C ARG A 126 -5.41 15.30 -4.99
N PHE A 127 -4.29 15.38 -4.26
CA PHE A 127 -3.08 16.04 -4.69
C PHE A 127 -2.30 15.14 -5.65
N HIS A 128 -2.67 15.18 -6.93
CA HIS A 128 -2.04 14.34 -7.95
C HIS A 128 -0.55 14.71 -8.14
N ILE A 129 0.32 13.69 -8.15
CA ILE A 129 1.77 13.82 -8.36
C ILE A 129 2.21 13.00 -9.57
N ASP A 130 1.87 11.71 -9.62
CA ASP A 130 2.20 10.80 -10.72
C ASP A 130 1.26 9.57 -10.67
N ASP A 131 0.95 8.97 -11.82
CA ASP A 131 0.04 7.83 -11.94
C ASP A 131 0.63 6.50 -11.45
N ASP A 132 1.96 6.39 -11.42
CA ASP A 132 2.70 5.18 -11.02
C ASP A 132 2.99 5.11 -9.53
N ILE A 133 2.57 6.11 -8.74
CA ILE A 133 2.77 6.16 -7.29
C ILE A 133 1.44 6.30 -6.55
N CYS A 134 1.44 5.91 -5.28
CA CYS A 134 0.31 6.13 -4.39
C CYS A 134 0.79 6.24 -2.94
N ILE A 135 -0.10 6.70 -2.07
CA ILE A 135 0.19 6.83 -0.64
C ILE A 135 -0.05 5.50 0.06
N HIS A 136 0.98 4.95 0.70
CA HIS A 136 0.89 3.72 1.48
C HIS A 136 0.47 3.97 2.93
N ASN A 137 1.01 5.00 3.55
CA ASN A 137 0.66 5.38 4.92
C ASN A 137 0.72 6.89 5.11
N ILE A 138 -0.08 7.37 6.06
CA ILE A 138 0.07 8.69 6.65
C ILE A 138 0.16 8.52 8.15
N PHE A 139 1.20 9.07 8.76
CA PHE A 139 1.36 9.13 10.22
C PHE A 139 1.24 10.56 10.69
N VAL A 140 0.65 10.77 11.86
CA VAL A 140 0.80 12.04 12.57
C VAL A 140 2.29 12.26 12.87
N ALA A 141 2.76 13.49 12.67
CA ALA A 141 4.14 13.89 12.89
C ALA A 141 4.24 15.20 13.70
N GLY A 142 5.33 15.32 14.45
CA GLY A 142 5.60 16.47 15.31
C GLY A 142 5.28 16.16 16.76
N LYS A 143 6.20 16.47 17.68
CA LYS A 143 6.13 16.02 19.08
C LYS A 143 4.86 16.49 19.77
N GLN A 144 4.41 17.72 19.49
CA GLN A 144 3.21 18.28 20.12
C GLN A 144 1.95 17.57 19.62
N LYS A 145 1.81 17.41 18.29
CA LYS A 145 0.66 16.71 17.70
C LYS A 145 0.63 15.23 18.09
N MET A 146 1.77 14.53 18.05
CA MET A 146 1.89 13.14 18.52
C MET A 146 1.52 13.01 20.01
N GLY A 147 1.81 14.03 20.81
CA GLY A 147 1.43 14.10 22.23
C GLY A 147 -0.08 14.12 22.48
N PHE A 148 -0.92 14.29 21.46
CA PHE A 148 -2.37 14.14 21.59
C PHE A 148 -2.77 12.68 21.81
N TYR A 149 -1.97 11.72 21.35
CA TYR A 149 -2.32 10.30 21.32
C TYR A 149 -1.66 9.47 22.45
N VAL A 150 -1.14 10.14 23.47
CA VAL A 150 -0.54 9.54 24.67
C VAL A 150 -0.98 10.33 25.91
N ARG A 151 -2.29 10.46 26.08
CA ARG A 151 -2.94 11.12 27.22
C ARG A 151 -3.75 10.10 28.03
N PRO A 152 -4.11 10.41 29.29
CA PRO A 152 -4.96 9.53 30.08
C PRO A 152 -6.23 9.14 29.33
N ASN A 153 -6.48 7.84 29.21
CA ASN A 153 -7.69 7.27 28.64
C ASN A 153 -8.61 6.82 29.78
N PRO A 154 -9.82 7.38 29.93
CA PRO A 154 -10.73 7.04 31.02
C PRO A 154 -11.23 5.59 30.98
N ASN A 155 -11.14 4.94 29.81
CA ASN A 155 -11.61 3.58 29.58
C ASN A 155 -10.46 2.56 29.59
N LEU A 156 -9.22 2.99 29.87
CA LEU A 156 -8.05 2.12 29.88
C LEU A 156 -7.17 2.44 31.10
N GLU A 157 -7.31 1.62 32.14
CA GLU A 157 -6.43 1.68 33.31
C GLU A 157 -4.98 1.39 32.92
N ASN A 158 -4.03 1.97 33.66
CA ASN A 158 -2.59 1.82 33.41
C ASN A 158 -2.15 2.22 31.98
N CYS A 159 -2.89 3.11 31.32
CA CYS A 159 -2.54 3.61 29.99
C CYS A 159 -1.25 4.44 29.98
N VAL A 160 -0.51 4.37 28.87
CA VAL A 160 0.74 5.13 28.70
C VAL A 160 0.44 6.61 28.51
N THR A 161 1.18 7.49 29.20
CA THR A 161 1.03 8.96 29.08
C THR A 161 2.22 9.65 28.42
N ARG A 162 3.17 8.87 27.88
CA ARG A 162 4.36 9.37 27.19
C ARG A 162 4.75 8.48 26.02
N MET A 163 4.91 9.09 24.85
CA MET A 163 5.34 8.42 23.63
C MET A 163 6.82 8.00 23.69
N ASN A 164 7.13 6.76 23.30
CA ASN A 164 8.48 6.40 22.85
C ASN A 164 8.58 6.74 21.35
N TYR A 165 9.33 7.79 21.02
CA TYR A 165 9.45 8.25 19.63
C TYR A 165 10.23 7.28 18.71
N GLY A 166 10.97 6.31 19.27
CA GLY A 166 11.62 5.27 18.47
C GLY A 166 10.64 4.21 17.96
N THR A 167 9.58 3.92 18.73
CA THR A 167 8.58 2.90 18.36
C THR A 167 7.32 3.52 17.76
N GLU A 168 7.01 4.77 18.13
CA GLU A 168 5.79 5.52 17.81
C GLU A 168 4.50 4.78 18.17
N GLN A 169 4.55 3.83 19.12
CA GLN A 169 3.39 3.05 19.52
C GLN A 169 2.28 3.95 20.07
N GLY A 170 1.05 3.74 19.61
CA GLY A 170 -0.11 4.57 19.91
C GLY A 170 -0.23 5.82 19.05
N ASN A 171 0.76 6.15 18.21
CA ASN A 171 0.63 7.29 17.29
C ASN A 171 -0.50 7.05 16.29
N GLN A 172 -1.24 8.10 15.96
CA GLN A 172 -2.31 8.00 14.98
C GLN A 172 -1.74 7.86 13.56
N TYR A 173 -2.31 6.94 12.78
CA TYR A 173 -1.93 6.71 11.40
C TYR A 173 -3.11 6.25 10.55
N LEU A 174 -2.92 6.27 9.24
CA LEU A 174 -3.80 5.66 8.24
C LEU A 174 -2.98 4.71 7.36
N ASN A 175 -3.63 3.65 6.91
CA ASN A 175 -3.08 2.73 5.93
C ASN A 175 -3.62 2.99 4.53
N GLU A 176 -3.07 2.27 3.57
CA GLU A 176 -3.37 2.44 2.16
C GLU A 176 -4.85 2.23 1.81
N GLN A 177 -5.54 1.29 2.46
CA GLN A 177 -6.97 1.06 2.22
C GLN A 177 -7.80 2.23 2.72
N ASP A 178 -7.45 2.77 3.88
CA ASP A 178 -8.14 3.95 4.42
C ASP A 178 -7.97 5.12 3.44
N ILE A 179 -6.73 5.36 2.98
CA ILE A 179 -6.34 6.54 2.20
C ILE A 179 -6.86 6.48 0.75
N ASN A 180 -6.73 5.34 0.07
CA ASN A 180 -6.99 5.25 -1.37
C ASN A 180 -8.39 4.73 -1.70
N ILE A 181 -9.12 4.19 -0.72
CA ILE A 181 -10.44 3.59 -0.95
C ILE A 181 -11.47 4.17 0.02
N TYR A 182 -11.27 4.03 1.33
CA TYR A 182 -12.34 4.31 2.30
C TYR A 182 -12.66 5.80 2.44
N ILE A 183 -11.64 6.63 2.69
CA ILE A 183 -11.79 8.08 2.89
C ILE A 183 -12.28 8.80 1.62
N PRO A 184 -11.76 8.52 0.40
CA PRO A 184 -12.30 9.09 -0.82
C PRO A 184 -13.78 8.81 -1.06
N ASN A 185 -14.29 7.68 -0.55
CA ASN A 185 -15.70 7.30 -0.62
C ASN A 185 -16.56 7.86 0.53
N GLY A 186 -16.02 8.80 1.32
CA GLY A 186 -16.73 9.48 2.42
C GLY A 186 -16.64 8.76 3.77
N GLY A 187 -15.89 7.67 3.86
CA GLY A 187 -15.62 6.99 5.13
C GLY A 187 -14.68 7.80 6.03
N ARG A 188 -14.77 7.56 7.34
CA ARG A 188 -13.80 8.06 8.33
C ARG A 188 -13.44 6.94 9.28
N ARG A 189 -12.14 6.74 9.51
CA ARG A 189 -11.61 5.73 10.42
C ARG A 189 -10.27 6.21 10.93
N TYR A 190 -10.01 5.96 12.20
CA TYR A 190 -8.79 6.35 12.88
C TYR A 190 -8.07 5.08 13.32
N ARG A 191 -6.75 5.04 13.14
CA ARG A 191 -5.93 3.90 13.57
C ARG A 191 -4.80 4.32 14.49
N TYR A 192 -4.43 3.42 15.38
CA TYR A 192 -3.41 3.62 16.39
C TYR A 192 -2.30 2.58 16.24
N TRP A 193 -1.09 3.07 15.99
CA TRP A 193 0.03 2.26 15.55
C TRP A 193 0.48 1.27 16.63
N LYS A 194 0.60 -0.01 16.28
CA LYS A 194 1.08 -1.09 17.18
C LYS A 194 0.28 -1.22 18.49
N CYS A 195 -1.01 -0.90 18.45
CA CYS A 195 -1.97 -1.18 19.52
C CYS A 195 -2.66 -2.54 19.30
N ARG A 196 -3.21 -3.15 20.36
CA ARG A 196 -3.93 -4.43 20.25
C ARG A 196 -5.25 -4.24 19.50
N PHE A 197 -5.75 -5.30 18.86
CA PHE A 197 -6.86 -5.29 17.90
C PHE A 197 -8.07 -4.42 18.28
N LEU A 198 -8.56 -4.50 19.53
CA LEU A 198 -9.74 -3.73 19.96
C LEU A 198 -9.46 -2.24 20.20
N LEU A 199 -8.19 -1.85 20.35
CA LEU A 199 -7.76 -0.48 20.62
C LEU A 199 -7.05 0.16 19.41
N GLN A 200 -6.83 -0.61 18.33
CA GLN A 200 -6.08 -0.14 17.16
C GLN A 200 -6.93 0.69 16.19
N GLU A 201 -8.26 0.71 16.32
CA GLU A 201 -9.21 1.38 15.42
C GLU A 201 -10.29 2.11 16.22
N SER A 202 -10.72 3.28 15.74
CA SER A 202 -11.90 4.01 16.22
C SER A 202 -12.61 4.72 15.07
N ASP A 203 -13.90 4.99 15.24
CA ASP A 203 -14.71 5.81 14.34
C ASP A 203 -14.59 7.32 14.66
N THR A 204 -13.91 7.68 15.75
CA THR A 204 -13.66 9.08 16.16
C THR A 204 -12.17 9.34 16.39
N ASP A 205 -11.76 10.61 16.27
CA ASP A 205 -10.38 11.04 16.58
C ASP A 205 -10.15 11.01 18.09
N GLU A 206 -9.85 9.84 18.62
CA GLU A 206 -9.54 9.64 20.03
C GLU A 206 -8.13 10.17 20.32
N ARG A 207 -8.09 11.29 21.07
CA ARG A 207 -6.86 11.97 21.47
C ARG A 207 -6.46 11.59 22.89
N PHE A 208 -6.25 10.30 23.08
CA PHE A 208 -5.74 9.69 24.30
C PHE A 208 -4.99 8.40 23.96
N SER A 209 -4.49 7.70 24.97
CA SER A 209 -3.68 6.51 24.79
C SER A 209 -4.52 5.26 24.49
N HIS A 210 -4.03 4.43 23.57
CA HIS A 210 -4.66 3.19 23.12
C HIS A 210 -3.87 1.94 23.56
N PHE A 211 -2.96 2.09 24.52
CA PHE A 211 -2.17 0.99 25.05
C PHE A 211 -1.71 1.25 26.49
N THR A 212 -1.44 0.16 27.21
CA THR A 212 -0.99 0.16 28.61
C THR A 212 0.53 0.14 28.72
N GLU A 213 1.05 0.49 29.90
CA GLU A 213 2.49 0.38 30.18
C GLU A 213 2.99 -1.08 30.03
N ASP A 214 2.14 -2.08 30.26
CA ASP A 214 2.48 -3.50 30.07
C ASP A 214 2.64 -3.88 28.59
N GLU A 215 2.00 -3.15 27.68
CA GLU A 215 2.08 -3.33 26.23
C GLU A 215 3.24 -2.58 25.59
N ARG A 216 3.94 -1.75 26.38
CA ARG A 216 4.88 -0.77 25.86
C ARG A 216 6.09 -1.42 25.20
N LEU A 217 6.36 -0.97 23.98
CA LEU A 217 7.54 -1.32 23.22
C LEU A 217 8.70 -0.35 23.57
N TYR A 218 9.88 -0.92 23.80
CA TYR A 218 11.10 -0.21 24.15
C TYR A 218 12.07 -0.14 22.97
#